data_AF-A0A227J3V1-F1
#
_entry.id   AF-A0A227J3V1-F1
#
_cell.length_a   1.000
_cell.length_b   1.000
_cell.length_c   1.000
_cell.angle_alpha   90.00
_cell.angle_beta   90.00
_cell.angle_gamma   90.00
#
_symmetry.space_group_name_H-M   'P 1'
#
loop_
_entity.id
_entity.type
_entity.pdbx_description
1 polymer ?
#
loop_
_entity_poly.entity_id
_entity_poly.type
_entity_poly.pdbx_seq_one_letter_code
_entity_poly.pdbx_strand_id
1 'polypeptide(L)'
;GLVYILLPFMILPLYSAIEKLDNTYIEAAKDLGASKLQTITKVILPLTMPGIIGGCLLVLLPALGMFYISDLLGGAKNLLIGNVIKSQVLNARDWPFGAATSIALTIAMA
;
A
#
# COMPACT_ATOMS: atom_id res chain seq x y z
N GLY A 1 -2.06 -8.50 11.84
CA GLY A 1 -3.22 -7.59 11.91
C GLY A 1 -3.32 -6.77 10.64
N LEU A 2 -2.53 -5.71 10.52
CA LEU A 2 -2.56 -4.77 9.40
C LEU A 2 -2.47 -5.43 8.01
N VAL A 3 -1.49 -6.33 7.80
CA VAL A 3 -1.29 -7.01 6.51
C VAL A 3 -2.53 -7.79 6.08
N TYR A 4 -3.21 -8.46 7.02
CA TYR A 4 -4.40 -9.25 6.72
C TYR A 4 -5.59 -8.39 6.30
N ILE A 5 -5.75 -7.22 6.93
CA ILE A 5 -6.84 -6.27 6.64
C ILE A 5 -6.60 -5.53 5.32
N LEU A 6 -5.34 -5.26 5.00
CA LEU A 6 -4.94 -4.50 3.81
C LEU A 6 -4.69 -5.38 2.58
N LEU A 7 -4.57 -6.69 2.76
CA LEU A 7 -4.32 -7.66 1.69
C LEU A 7 -5.32 -7.55 0.52
N PRO A 8 -6.65 -7.45 0.75
CA PRO A 8 -7.62 -7.31 -0.33
C PRO A 8 -7.40 -6.05 -1.18
N PHE A 9 -6.98 -4.94 -0.54
CA PHE A 9 -6.69 -3.68 -1.23
C PHE A 9 -5.48 -3.77 -2.17
N MET A 10 -4.54 -4.69 -1.90
CA MET A 10 -3.43 -5.01 -2.82
C MET A 10 -3.85 -6.01 -3.90
N ILE A 11 -4.60 -7.05 -3.53
CA ILE A 11 -4.94 -8.14 -4.45
C ILE A 11 -5.82 -7.64 -5.59
N LEU A 12 -6.84 -6.81 -5.33
CA LEU A 12 -7.78 -6.36 -6.36
C LEU A 12 -7.11 -5.64 -7.55
N PRO A 13 -6.28 -4.60 -7.35
CA PRO A 13 -5.61 -3.91 -8.45
C PRO A 13 -4.56 -4.80 -9.13
N LEU A 14 -3.89 -5.68 -8.38
CA LEU A 14 -2.89 -6.59 -8.92
C LEU A 14 -3.54 -7.67 -9.79
N TYR A 15 -4.69 -8.22 -9.36
CA TYR A 15 -5.52 -9.12 -10.15
C TYR A 15 -6.00 -8.44 -11.43
N SER A 16 -6.56 -7.22 -11.35
CA SER A 16 -7.03 -6.49 -12.52
C SER A 16 -5.90 -6.18 -13.52
N ALA A 17 -4.68 -5.93 -13.05
CA ALA A 17 -3.53 -5.70 -13.91
C ALA A 17 -3.02 -6.97 -14.59
N ILE A 18 -3.05 -8.11 -13.90
CA ILE A 18 -2.67 -9.41 -14.48
C ILE A 18 -3.74 -9.89 -15.47
N GLU A 19 -5.03 -9.74 -15.14
CA GLU A 19 -6.15 -10.18 -16.00
C GLU A 19 -6.18 -9.43 -17.34
N LYS A 20 -5.72 -8.17 -17.36
CA LYS A 20 -5.59 -7.36 -18.58
C LYS A 20 -4.34 -7.66 -19.41
N LEU A 21 -3.45 -8.54 -18.93
CA LEU A 21 -2.23 -8.90 -19.65
C LEU A 21 -2.59 -9.78 -20.86
N ASP A 22 -2.19 -9.35 -22.05
CA ASP A 22 -2.37 -10.15 -23.26
C ASP A 22 -1.43 -11.37 -23.24
N ASN A 23 -1.99 -12.57 -23.45
CA ASN A 23 -1.23 -13.82 -23.51
C ASN A 23 -0.20 -13.83 -24.66
N THR A 24 -0.39 -13.01 -25.69
CA THR A 24 0.54 -12.87 -26.82
C THR A 24 1.95 -12.48 -26.34
N TYR A 25 2.08 -11.69 -25.28
CA TYR A 25 3.39 -11.33 -24.71
C TYR A 25 4.11 -12.54 -24.08
N ILE A 26 3.35 -13.48 -23.51
CA ILE A 26 3.88 -14.70 -22.89
C ILE A 26 4.28 -15.70 -23.97
N GLU A 27 3.48 -15.82 -25.03
CA GLU A 27 3.78 -16.66 -26.20
C GLU A 27 5.04 -16.16 -26.92
N ALA A 28 5.11 -14.87 -27.24
CA ALA A 28 6.30 -14.28 -27.87
C ALA A 28 7.57 -14.45 -27.01
N ALA A 29 7.46 -14.36 -25.68
CA ALA A 29 8.59 -14.62 -24.79
C ALA A 29 9.06 -16.08 -24.86
N LYS A 30 8.13 -17.04 -24.96
CA LYS A 30 8.47 -18.47 -25.12
C LYS A 30 9.08 -18.75 -26.49
N ASP A 31 8.57 -18.11 -27.55
CA ASP A 31 9.10 -18.25 -28.92
C ASP A 31 10.55 -17.75 -29.01
N LEU A 32 10.89 -16.70 -28.25
CA LEU A 32 12.26 -16.19 -28.09
C LEU A 32 13.14 -17.05 -27.16
N GLY A 33 12.63 -18.17 -26.66
CA GLY A 33 13.36 -19.09 -25.79
C GLY A 33 13.50 -18.63 -24.34
N ALA A 34 12.65 -17.70 -23.86
CA ALA A 34 12.71 -17.24 -22.48
C ALA A 34 12.29 -18.35 -21.50
N SER A 35 13.07 -18.49 -20.43
CA SER A 35 12.72 -19.33 -19.28
C SER A 35 11.60 -18.69 -18.45
N LYS A 36 10.86 -19.49 -17.66
CA LYS A 36 9.75 -19.01 -16.82
C LYS A 36 10.12 -17.81 -15.93
N LEU A 37 11.32 -17.83 -15.34
CA LEU A 37 11.83 -16.72 -14.52
C LEU A 37 12.08 -15.45 -15.33
N GLN A 38 12.58 -15.58 -16.57
CA GLN A 38 12.76 -14.46 -17.47
C GLN A 38 11.41 -13.89 -17.93
N THR A 39 10.43 -14.71 -18.24
CA THR A 39 9.06 -14.24 -18.56
C THR A 39 8.44 -13.47 -17.40
N ILE A 40 8.57 -13.96 -16.16
CA ILE A 40 8.03 -13.27 -14.99
C ILE A 40 8.73 -11.92 -14.77
N THR A 41 10.06 -11.89 -14.77
CA THR A 41 10.82 -10.69 -14.43
C THR A 41 10.87 -9.64 -15.54
N LYS A 42 10.90 -10.06 -16.81
CA LYS A 42 11.05 -9.16 -17.96
C LYS A 42 9.75 -8.83 -18.68
N VAL A 43 8.69 -9.60 -18.47
CA VAL A 43 7.40 -9.39 -19.17
C VAL A 43 6.31 -9.09 -18.15
N ILE A 44 6.01 -10.04 -17.27
CA ILE A 44 4.86 -9.93 -16.35
C ILE A 44 5.07 -8.80 -15.35
N LEU A 45 6.23 -8.73 -14.68
CA LEU A 45 6.53 -7.73 -13.66
C LEU A 45 6.45 -6.29 -14.21
N PRO A 46 7.13 -5.90 -15.30
CA PRO A 46 7.05 -4.53 -15.82
C PRO A 46 5.65 -4.18 -16.37
N LEU A 47 4.95 -5.14 -16.99
CA LEU A 47 3.61 -4.88 -17.54
C LEU A 47 2.54 -4.76 -16.45
N THR A 48 2.70 -5.44 -15.33
CA THR A 48 1.80 -5.35 -14.16
C THR A 48 2.20 -4.25 -13.17
N MET A 49 3.33 -3.58 -13.41
CA MET A 49 3.88 -2.53 -12.55
C MET A 49 2.90 -1.38 -12.26
N PRO A 50 2.09 -0.89 -13.23
CA PRO A 50 1.06 0.10 -12.94
C PRO A 50 0.03 -0.39 -11.90
N GLY A 51 -0.33 -1.68 -11.95
CA GLY A 51 -1.24 -2.30 -10.99
C GLY A 51 -0.61 -2.46 -9.61
N ILE A 52 0.66 -2.84 -9.54
CA ILE A 52 1.39 -2.94 -8.28
C ILE A 52 1.52 -1.54 -7.64
N ILE A 53 1.84 -0.50 -8.41
CA ILE A 53 1.89 0.88 -7.90
C ILE A 53 0.50 1.30 -7.39
N GLY A 54 -0.55 1.06 -8.18
CA GLY A 54 -1.93 1.36 -7.77
C GLY A 54 -2.33 0.63 -6.48
N GLY A 55 -1.98 -0.64 -6.34
CA GLY A 55 -2.21 -1.42 -5.11
C GLY A 55 -1.39 -0.92 -3.92
N CYS A 56 -0.14 -0.54 -4.13
CA CYS A 56 0.68 0.06 -3.09
C CYS A 56 0.05 1.36 -2.57
N LEU A 57 -0.44 2.22 -3.46
CA LEU A 57 -1.12 3.46 -3.07
C LEU A 57 -2.41 3.17 -2.31
N LEU A 58 -3.25 2.25 -2.80
CA LEU A 58 -4.49 1.86 -2.13
C LEU A 58 -4.29 1.23 -0.76
N VAL A 59 -3.13 0.61 -0.50
CA VAL A 59 -2.75 0.10 0.82
C VAL A 59 -2.14 1.19 1.70
N LEU A 60 -1.31 2.07 1.13
CA LEU A 60 -0.58 3.11 1.87
C LEU A 60 -1.54 4.09 2.55
N LEU A 61 -2.58 4.53 1.83
CA LEU A 61 -3.57 5.47 2.35
C LEU A 61 -4.22 5.00 3.67
N PRO A 62 -4.88 3.83 3.71
CA PRO A 62 -5.49 3.32 4.94
C PRO A 62 -4.44 2.87 5.97
N ALA A 63 -3.27 2.38 5.56
CA ALA A 63 -2.23 1.94 6.49
C ALA A 63 -1.74 3.05 7.42
N LEU A 64 -1.57 4.27 6.91
CA LEU A 64 -1.14 5.43 7.69
C LEU A 64 -2.20 5.88 8.71
N GLY A 65 -3.48 5.64 8.43
CA GLY A 65 -4.61 5.94 9.32
C GLY A 65 -4.93 4.84 10.35
N MET A 66 -4.42 3.62 10.18
CA MET A 66 -4.71 2.47 11.05
C MET A 66 -3.88 2.43 12.34
N PHE A 67 -3.80 3.56 13.03
CA PHE A 67 -3.11 3.67 14.31
C PHE A 67 -3.78 2.83 15.41
N TYR A 68 -5.11 2.70 15.36
CA TYR A 68 -5.90 1.97 16.37
C TYR A 68 -5.63 0.46 16.38
N ILE A 69 -5.37 -0.15 15.21
CA ILE A 69 -5.09 -1.59 15.11
C ILE A 69 -3.75 -1.90 15.79
N SER A 70 -2.75 -1.04 15.59
CA SER A 70 -1.43 -1.18 16.20
C SER A 70 -1.47 -0.89 17.70
N ASP A 71 -2.31 0.03 18.16
CA ASP A 71 -2.55 0.24 19.59
C ASP A 71 -3.17 -1.01 20.24
N LEU A 72 -4.22 -1.56 19.63
CA LEU A 72 -4.95 -2.72 20.18
C LEU A 72 -4.13 -4.01 20.16
N LEU A 73 -3.45 -4.31 19.05
CA LEU A 73 -2.68 -5.55 18.89
C LEU A 73 -1.22 -5.43 19.33
N GLY A 74 -0.61 -4.25 19.22
CA GLY A 74 0.80 -4.01 19.49
C GLY A 74 1.09 -3.40 20.86
N GLY A 75 0.06 -3.08 21.65
CA GLY A 75 0.19 -2.54 23.00
C GLY A 75 0.91 -1.20 23.07
N ALA A 76 0.70 -0.33 22.07
CA ALA A 76 1.32 1.00 21.96
C ALA A 76 2.86 1.03 21.99
N LYS A 77 3.54 -0.11 21.75
CA LYS A 77 5.01 -0.20 21.77
C LYS A 77 5.70 0.56 20.64
N ASN A 78 4.99 0.78 19.52
CA ASN A 78 5.50 1.53 18.38
C ASN A 78 4.58 2.74 18.13
N LEU A 79 5.16 3.94 18.22
CA LEU A 79 4.46 5.19 17.92
C LEU A 79 4.29 5.31 16.40
N LEU A 80 3.04 5.28 15.95
CA LEU A 80 2.66 5.66 14.59
C LEU A 80 2.32 7.14 14.53
N ILE A 81 2.41 7.75 13.34
CA ILE A 81 2.00 9.14 13.12
C ILE A 81 0.55 9.40 13.58
N GLY A 82 -0.36 8.45 13.38
CA GLY A 82 -1.72 8.55 13.91
C GLY A 82 -1.79 8.54 15.45
N ASN A 83 -0.88 7.84 16.13
CA ASN A 83 -0.77 7.89 17.60
C ASN A 83 -0.34 9.29 18.06
N VAL A 84 0.58 9.93 17.33
CA VAL A 84 1.06 11.28 17.65
C VAL A 84 -0.08 12.29 17.52
N ILE A 85 -0.82 12.27 16.41
CA ILE A 85 -1.97 13.15 16.20
C ILE A 85 -3.01 12.94 17.32
N LYS A 86 -3.36 11.67 17.61
CA LYS A 86 -4.28 11.31 18.69
C LYS A 86 -3.82 11.87 20.04
N SER A 87 -2.54 11.71 20.38
CA SER A 87 -1.98 12.18 21.64
C SER A 87 -2.04 13.71 21.76
N GLN A 88 -1.74 14.44 20.69
CA GLN A 88 -1.75 15.90 20.70
C GLN A 88 -3.17 16.46 20.87
N VAL A 89 -4.16 15.81 20.24
CA VAL A 89 -5.57 16.24 20.35
C VAL A 89 -6.21 15.81 21.69
N LEU A 90 -6.02 14.56 22.11
CA LEU A 90 -6.75 13.98 23.25
C LEU A 90 -6.02 14.10 24.60
N ASN A 91 -4.69 13.98 24.63
CA ASN A 91 -3.92 14.03 25.88
C ASN A 91 -3.39 15.44 26.16
N ALA A 92 -2.72 16.04 25.17
CA ALA A 92 -2.16 17.40 25.29
C ALA A 92 -3.21 18.49 25.10
N ARG A 93 -4.39 18.15 24.54
CA ARG A 93 -5.50 19.08 24.27
C ARG A 93 -5.12 20.26 23.37
N ASP A 94 -4.06 20.07 22.57
CA ASP A 94 -3.53 21.04 21.62
C ASP A 94 -4.14 20.78 20.24
N TRP A 95 -5.38 21.23 20.10
CA TRP A 95 -6.15 21.14 18.86
C TRP A 95 -5.44 21.83 17.67
N PRO A 96 -4.82 23.02 17.82
CA PRO A 96 -4.06 23.64 16.73
C PRO A 96 -2.91 22.77 16.21
N PHE A 97 -2.08 22.21 17.10
CA PHE A 97 -0.96 21.36 16.67
C PHE A 97 -1.44 20.03 16.07
N GLY A 98 -2.49 19.44 16.62
CA GLY A 98 -3.13 18.26 16.06
C GLY A 98 -3.68 18.49 14.64
N ALA A 99 -4.28 19.65 14.39
CA ALA A 99 -4.76 20.04 13.07
C ALA A 99 -3.62 20.26 12.07
N ALA A 100 -2.56 20.96 12.48
CA ALA A 100 -1.38 21.20 11.63
C ALA A 100 -0.70 19.90 11.21
N THR A 101 -0.52 18.96 12.14
CA THR A 101 0.07 17.64 11.85
C THR A 101 -0.83 16.77 10.97
N SER A 102 -2.16 16.86 11.13
CA SER A 102 -3.12 16.18 10.26
C SER A 102 -3.08 16.73 8.83
N ILE A 103 -3.04 18.05 8.65
CA ILE A 103 -2.93 18.69 7.33
C ILE A 103 -1.59 18.37 6.68
N ALA A 104 -0.49 18.41 7.44
CA ALA A 104 0.83 18.06 6.94
C ALA A 104 0.89 16.60 6.46
N LEU A 105 0.25 15.68 7.19
CA LEU A 105 0.12 14.28 6.78
C LEU A 105 -0.68 14.15 5.48
N THR A 106 -1.82 14.84 5.37
CA THR A 106 -2.63 14.83 4.14
C THR A 106 -1.85 15.38 2.94
N ILE A 107 -1.07 16.46 3.12
CA ILE A 107 -0.23 17.02 2.05
C ILE A 107 0.90 16.05 1.67
N ALA A 108 1.52 15.38 2.64
CA ALA A 108 2.54 14.38 2.34
C ALA A 108 2.00 13.14 1.59
N MET A 109 0.68 12.91 1.65
CA MET A 109 -0.01 11.82 0.96
C MET A 109 -0.58 12.22 -0.41
N ALA A 110 -0.70 13.51 -0.69
CA ALA A 110 -1.24 14.07 -1.94
C ALA A 110 -0.15 14.25 -2.99
#